data_AF-A0A315Y323-F1
#
_entry.id   AF-A0A315Y323-F1
#
_cell.length_a   1.000
_cell.length_b   1.000
_cell.length_c   1.000
_cell.angle_alpha   90.00
_cell.angle_beta   90.00
_cell.angle_gamma   90.00
#
_symmetry.space_group_name_H-M   'P 1'
#
loop_
_entity.id
_entity.type
_entity.pdbx_description
1 polymer ?
#
loop_
_entity_poly.entity_id
_entity_poly.type
_entity_poly.pdbx_seq_one_letter_code
_entity_poly.pdbx_strand_id
1 'polypeptide(L)' 'MYRTIVYFEDLQDDSHPYNVGDVYPREGFTPSDERIKELATDKNIRGIPLIKKEEHKPKKK' A
#
# COMPACT_ATOMS: atom_id res chain seq x y z
N MET A 1 -1.03 2.29 -9.67
CA MET A 1 -0.79 2.88 -8.33
C MET A 1 -1.52 2.05 -7.29
N TYR A 2 -0.94 1.94 -6.10
CA TYR A 2 -1.62 1.34 -4.96
C TYR A 2 -2.12 2.45 -4.06
N ARG A 3 -3.21 2.15 -3.35
CA ARG A 3 -3.79 3.05 -2.37
C ARG A 3 -3.89 2.33 -1.05
N THR A 4 -3.43 3.00 0.00
CA THR A 4 -3.49 2.50 1.36
C THR A 4 -4.96 2.41 1.78
N ILE A 5 -5.38 1.23 2.23
CA ILE A 5 -6.75 0.99 2.69
C ILE A 5 -6.83 0.87 4.21
N VAL A 6 -5.68 0.67 4.87
CA VAL A 6 -5.56 0.58 6.33
C VAL A 6 -4.29 1.31 6.74
N TYR A 7 -4.33 2.10 7.82
CA TYR A 7 -3.13 2.74 8.36
C TYR A 7 -2.03 1.72 8.66
N PHE A 8 -0.81 1.97 8.17
CA PHE A 8 0.37 1.17 8.51
C PHE A 8 1.64 2.02 8.46
N GLU A 9 2.65 1.63 9.24
CA GLU A 9 3.99 2.20 9.19
C GLU A 9 4.89 1.26 8.37
N ASP A 10 5.49 1.78 7.31
CA ASP A 10 6.40 0.98 6.49
C ASP A 10 7.81 1.02 7.08
N LEU A 11 8.21 -0.10 7.70
CA LEU A 11 9.53 -0.24 8.32
C LEU A 11 10.70 -0.19 7.31
N GLN A 12 10.45 -0.42 6.02
CA GLN A 12 11.46 -0.28 4.95
C GLN A 12 11.56 1.15 4.42
N ASP A 13 10.58 2.01 4.73
CA ASP A 13 10.54 3.44 4.38
C ASP A 13 10.73 4.30 5.64
N ASP A 14 11.74 4.00 6.47
CA ASP A 14 12.04 4.77 7.68
C ASP A 14 10.87 4.85 8.69
N SER A 15 10.05 3.80 8.77
CA SER A 15 8.80 3.78 9.55
C SER A 15 7.80 4.86 9.11
N HIS A 16 7.76 5.17 7.82
CA HIS A 16 6.84 6.18 7.30
C HIS A 16 5.38 5.74 7.50
N PRO A 17 4.55 6.60 8.13
CA PRO A 17 3.13 6.32 8.33
C PRO A 17 2.33 6.59 7.05
N TYR A 18 1.68 5.56 6.51
CA TYR A 18 0.71 5.67 5.42
C TYR A 18 -0.71 5.65 5.99
N ASN A 19 -1.50 6.68 5.74
CA ASN A 19 -2.91 6.75 6.17
C ASN A 19 -3.84 6.17 5.11
N VAL A 20 -5.07 5.86 5.52
CA VAL A 20 -6.11 5.38 4.60
C VAL A 20 -6.36 6.43 3.52
N GLY A 21 -6.20 6.02 2.26
CA GLY A 21 -6.35 6.89 1.09
C GLY A 21 -5.04 7.43 0.53
N ASP A 22 -3.90 7.25 1.22
CA ASP A 22 -2.59 7.63 0.71
C ASP A 22 -2.15 6.79 -0.48
N VAL A 23 -1.33 7.39 -1.34
CA VAL A 23 -0.74 6.72 -2.49
C VAL A 23 0.51 5.99 -2.07
N TYR A 24 0.60 4.71 -2.44
CA TYR A 24 1.76 3.87 -2.20
C TYR A 24 2.33 3.34 -3.54
N PRO A 25 3.65 3.34 -3.71
CA PRO A 25 4.68 3.94 -2.83
C PRO A 25 4.76 5.48 -2.95
N ARG A 26 5.36 6.15 -1.95
CA ARG A 26 5.60 7.60 -2.01
C ARG A 26 6.62 7.98 -3.07
N GLU A 27 6.60 9.24 -3.51
CA GLU A 27 7.58 9.74 -4.46
C GLU A 27 9.01 9.63 -3.89
N GLY A 28 9.92 9.04 -4.67
CA GLY A 28 11.30 8.78 -4.25
C GLY A 28 11.52 7.47 -3.47
N PHE A 29 10.47 6.70 -3.16
CA PHE A 29 10.59 5.37 -2.57
C PHE A 29 10.20 4.29 -3.58
N THR A 30 11.08 3.31 -3.79
CA THR A 30 10.81 2.16 -4.67
C THR A 30 10.85 0.87 -3.84
N PRO A 31 9.70 0.37 -3.36
CA PRO A 31 9.66 -0.90 -2.65
C PRO A 31 9.90 -2.07 -3.62
N SER A 32 10.41 -3.17 -3.09
CA SER A 32 10.52 -4.43 -3.84
C SER A 32 9.14 -5.02 -4.16
N ASP A 33 9.04 -5.79 -5.24
CA ASP A 33 7.79 -6.48 -5.61
C ASP A 33 7.26 -7.39 -4.51
N GLU A 34 8.15 -8.03 -3.74
CA GLU A 34 7.79 -8.84 -2.59
C GLU A 34 7.08 -8.00 -1.52
N ARG A 35 7.60 -6.81 -1.21
CA ARG A 35 7.01 -5.90 -0.24
C ARG A 35 5.61 -5.44 -0.68
N ILE A 36 5.46 -5.09 -1.95
CA ILE A 36 4.15 -4.74 -2.52
C ILE A 36 3.18 -5.92 -2.36
N LYS A 37 3.63 -7.15 -2.62
CA LYS A 37 2.80 -8.35 -2.52
C LYS A 37 2.39 -8.63 -1.07
N GLU A 38 3.30 -8.49 -0.11
CA GLU A 38 3.00 -8.64 1.32
C GLU A 38 1.99 -7.59 1.81
N LEU A 39 2.13 -6.34 1.37
CA LEU A 39 1.21 -5.27 1.73
C LEU A 39 -0.14 -5.42 1.01
N ALA A 40 -0.16 -5.93 -0.22
CA ALA A 40 -1.38 -6.09 -1.01
C ALA A 40 -2.15 -7.38 -0.69
N THR A 41 -1.59 -8.27 0.14
CA THR A 41 -2.20 -9.54 0.54
C THR A 41 -2.25 -9.67 2.06
N ASP A 42 -2.77 -10.78 2.55
CA ASP A 42 -2.80 -11.19 3.95
C ASP A 42 -1.46 -11.75 4.46
N LYS A 43 -0.40 -11.77 3.65
CA LYS A 43 0.90 -12.35 4.02
C LYS A 43 1.72 -11.51 5.02
N ASN A 44 1.23 -10.35 5.42
CA ASN A 44 1.85 -9.55 6.46
C ASN A 44 1.44 -10.01 7.87
N ILE A 45 2.14 -9.52 8.90
CA ILE A 45 1.88 -9.87 10.31
C ILE A 45 0.44 -9.57 10.78
N ARG A 46 -0.29 -8.73 10.05
CA ARG A 46 -1.68 -8.34 10.38
C ARG A 46 -2.70 -9.26 9.74
N GLY A 47 -2.31 -10.14 8.81
CA GLY A 47 -3.21 -11.06 8.15
C GLY A 47 -4.23 -10.38 7.22
N ILE A 48 -4.03 -9.11 6.86
CA ILE A 48 -4.98 -8.33 6.06
C ILE A 48 -4.25 -7.49 5.00
N PRO A 49 -4.82 -7.29 3.81
CA PRO A 49 -4.27 -6.37 2.83
C PRO A 49 -4.28 -4.94 3.37
N LEU A 50 -3.13 -4.28 3.32
CA LEU A 50 -2.89 -2.90 3.77
C LEU A 50 -2.97 -1.90 2.62
N ILE A 51 -2.56 -2.32 1.43
CA ILE A 51 -2.69 -1.55 0.20
C ILE A 51 -3.58 -2.29 -0.78
N LYS A 52 -4.27 -1.55 -1.63
CA LYS A 52 -5.07 -2.11 -2.72
C LYS A 52 -4.60 -1.51 -4.03
N LYS A 53 -4.47 -2.35 -5.06
CA LYS A 53 -4.22 -1.85 -6.42
C LYS A 53 -5.41 -0.99 -6.81
N GLU A 54 -5.19 0.30 -7.02
CA GLU A 54 -6.21 1.15 -7.64
C GLU A 54 -6.32 0.74 -9.10
N GLU A 55 -7.24 -0.18 -9.37
CA GLU A 55 -7.78 -0.31 -10.70
C GLU A 55 -8.51 1.01 -10.99
N HIS A 56 -7.97 1.78 -11.93
CA HIS A 56 -8.70 2.86 -12.59
C HIS A 56 -9.94 2.24 -13.26
N LYS A 57 -10.99 1.98 -12.49
CA LYS A 57 -12.33 1.86 -13.04
C LYS A 57 -12.74 3.30 -13.29
N PRO A 58 -12.90 3.74 -14.56
CA PRO A 58 -13.46 5.06 -14.79
C PRO A 58 -14.81 5.08 -14.08
N LYS A 59 -14.95 5.96 -13.08
CA LYS A 59 -16.24 6.24 -12.46
C LYS A 59 -17.15 6.75 -13.58
N LYS A 60 -17.94 5.85 -14.18
CA LYS A 60 -19.12 6.23 -14.95
C LYS A 60 -20.19 6.64 -13.93
N LYS A 61 -20.35 7.94 -13.72
CA LYS A 61 -21.64 8.65 -13.73
C LYS A 61 -21.46 10.11 -13.35
#